data_AF-A0A327VYZ9-F1
#
_entry.id   AF-A0A327VYZ9-F1
#
_cell.length_a   1.000
_cell.length_b   1.000
_cell.length_c   1.000
_cell.angle_alpha   90.00
_cell.angle_beta   90.00
_cell.angle_gamma   90.00
#
_symmetry.space_group_name_H-M   'P 1'
#
loop_
_entity.id
_entity.type
_entity.pdbx_description
1 polymer ?
#
loop_
_entity_poly.entity_id
_entity_poly.type
_entity_poly.pdbx_seq_one_letter_code
_entity_poly.pdbx_strand_id
1 'polypeptide(L)'
;MSDINIKSDDKPESLRFHPIDAIDQYLVIRHTHPGHQVYEIGHELTAVGSTTDFMEAYSCLMKSTMNESVLSKQYVDFSLVASFIDQKLALDVEGCPENGTGLFIAGAYRQYNSSDQTRSWEITEFNNPCIPIAVRNGADDKFQNINTIYLHRENESIMNEKVYEYHKNDLKSRGVGDALDDALKMMLQKGEKQSSLYHTTKYGEDLAVATFQYNKSQREGSDLVFLNKIELLVKPKVGEIQRQAFDITRDSDKLTLKNAYNVMQGRSFLVNEDKNEWAYLDFKQTDKQGNHPLVKVAGYDVQKVVGRYQLDQLINPEEAQMLYGSLERGNRQMVSVNEKRFFIEALPLHDTIRVYKDNLQQTTVEALKEATQQKQKDNQALDQSVAKESNTHKNNKGQSIS
;
A
#
# COMPACT_ATOMS: atom_id res chain seq x y z
N MET A 1 -6.22 -5.19 -39.06
CA MET A 1 -6.51 -6.09 -37.93
C MET A 1 -7.47 -7.13 -38.46
N SER A 2 -7.10 -8.40 -38.39
CA SER A 2 -7.90 -9.53 -38.87
C SER A 2 -8.87 -9.97 -37.78
N ASP A 3 -10.15 -10.10 -38.12
CA ASP A 3 -11.17 -10.69 -37.23
C ASP A 3 -10.70 -12.07 -36.76
N ILE A 4 -10.66 -12.29 -35.43
CA ILE A 4 -10.32 -13.59 -34.86
C ILE A 4 -11.50 -14.53 -35.13
N ASN A 5 -11.37 -15.36 -36.14
CA ASN A 5 -12.38 -16.36 -36.50
C ASN A 5 -12.26 -17.56 -35.54
N ILE A 6 -13.10 -17.61 -34.51
CA ILE A 6 -13.11 -18.68 -33.50
C ILE A 6 -13.73 -19.94 -34.15
N LYS A 7 -12.90 -20.93 -34.51
CA LYS A 7 -13.37 -22.21 -35.06
C LYS A 7 -13.62 -23.24 -33.95
N SER A 8 -14.62 -24.11 -34.13
CA SER A 8 -15.02 -25.14 -33.16
C SER A 8 -13.95 -26.20 -32.87
N ASP A 9 -12.97 -26.35 -33.76
CA ASP A 9 -12.00 -27.45 -33.76
C ASP A 9 -10.55 -26.98 -33.52
N ASP A 10 -10.35 -25.68 -33.26
CA ASP A 10 -9.03 -25.19 -32.84
C ASP A 10 -8.75 -25.74 -31.43
N LYS A 11 -7.56 -26.35 -31.23
CA LYS A 11 -7.04 -26.57 -29.87
C LYS A 11 -7.17 -25.24 -29.12
N PRO A 12 -7.60 -25.19 -27.85
CA PRO A 12 -7.82 -23.93 -27.16
C PRO A 12 -6.46 -23.25 -26.95
N GLU A 13 -6.03 -22.47 -27.94
CA GLU A 13 -5.15 -21.35 -27.73
C GLU A 13 -5.88 -20.48 -26.70
N SER A 14 -5.22 -20.24 -25.56
CA SER A 14 -5.75 -19.47 -24.44
C SER A 14 -5.99 -18.04 -24.91
N LEU A 15 -7.20 -17.79 -25.39
CA LEU A 15 -7.67 -16.46 -25.72
C LEU A 15 -7.71 -15.66 -24.42
N ARG A 16 -7.02 -14.53 -24.39
CA ARG A 16 -7.02 -13.62 -23.24
C ARG A 16 -7.70 -12.32 -23.62
N PHE A 17 -8.58 -11.88 -22.74
CA PHE A 17 -9.12 -10.53 -22.75
C PHE A 17 -8.25 -9.66 -21.84
N HIS A 18 -7.80 -8.51 -22.32
CA HIS A 18 -7.05 -7.57 -21.50
C HIS A 18 -7.90 -6.32 -21.25
N PRO A 19 -8.56 -6.22 -20.06
CA PRO A 19 -9.66 -5.28 -19.89
C PRO A 19 -9.31 -3.83 -20.14
N ILE A 20 -8.12 -3.38 -19.73
CA ILE A 20 -7.69 -1.98 -19.89
C ILE A 20 -7.73 -1.48 -21.33
N ASP A 21 -7.64 -2.34 -22.35
CA ASP A 21 -7.72 -1.90 -23.76
C ASP A 21 -9.14 -1.67 -24.23
N ALA A 22 -10.09 -2.32 -23.57
CA ALA A 22 -11.51 -2.22 -23.89
C ALA A 22 -12.21 -1.16 -23.05
N ILE A 23 -11.57 -0.58 -22.03
CA ILE A 23 -12.21 0.40 -21.16
C ILE A 23 -12.35 1.74 -21.89
N ASP A 24 -13.56 2.27 -21.89
CA ASP A 24 -13.88 3.62 -22.37
C ASP A 24 -13.72 4.64 -21.23
N GLN A 25 -14.40 4.38 -20.11
CA GLN A 25 -14.36 5.23 -18.93
C GLN A 25 -14.64 4.42 -17.66
N TYR A 26 -14.23 4.99 -16.54
CA TYR A 26 -14.55 4.54 -15.20
C TYR A 26 -15.71 5.36 -14.62
N LEU A 27 -16.58 4.71 -13.85
CA LEU A 27 -17.68 5.34 -13.15
C LEU A 27 -17.69 4.88 -11.69
N VAL A 28 -17.99 5.82 -10.78
CA VAL A 28 -18.32 5.49 -9.39
C VAL A 28 -19.83 5.56 -9.25
N ILE A 29 -20.44 4.43 -8.94
CA ILE A 29 -21.88 4.27 -8.76
C ILE A 29 -22.16 4.22 -7.26
N ARG A 30 -23.02 5.11 -6.77
CA ARG A 30 -23.63 5.02 -5.45
C ARG A 30 -24.90 4.20 -5.58
N HIS A 31 -25.01 3.16 -4.78
CA HIS A 31 -26.17 2.30 -4.70
C HIS A 31 -26.81 2.46 -3.32
N THR A 32 -28.13 2.62 -3.29
CA THR A 32 -28.89 2.62 -2.02
C THR A 32 -30.07 1.69 -2.05
N HIS A 33 -30.36 1.07 -0.91
CA HIS A 33 -31.45 0.12 -0.75
C HIS A 33 -32.08 0.16 0.67
N PRO A 34 -33.35 -0.25 0.84
CA PRO A 34 -34.09 -0.07 2.10
C PRO A 34 -33.77 -1.08 3.22
N GLY A 35 -33.05 -2.18 2.95
CA GLY A 35 -32.78 -3.22 3.94
C GLY A 35 -31.77 -4.29 3.52
N HIS A 36 -31.43 -5.21 4.41
CA HIS A 36 -30.46 -6.30 4.17
C HIS A 36 -30.89 -7.34 3.10
N GLN A 37 -32.13 -7.30 2.61
CA GLN A 37 -32.63 -8.25 1.62
C GLN A 37 -32.72 -7.59 0.23
N VAL A 38 -32.02 -8.20 -0.73
CA VAL A 38 -31.85 -7.78 -2.15
C VAL A 38 -33.16 -7.74 -2.95
N TYR A 39 -34.29 -8.15 -2.36
CA TYR A 39 -35.58 -8.31 -3.05
C TYR A 39 -36.60 -7.21 -2.74
N GLU A 40 -36.21 -6.11 -2.11
CA GLU A 40 -37.13 -5.03 -1.74
C GLU A 40 -37.14 -3.90 -2.79
N ILE A 41 -38.34 -3.42 -3.12
CA ILE A 41 -38.56 -2.23 -3.97
C ILE A 41 -37.83 -1.04 -3.34
N GLY A 42 -37.01 -0.31 -4.11
CA GLY A 42 -36.33 0.91 -3.64
C GLY A 42 -34.83 0.98 -3.88
N HIS A 43 -34.27 0.13 -4.74
CA HIS A 43 -32.89 0.27 -5.22
C HIS A 43 -32.75 1.54 -6.07
N GLU A 44 -31.79 2.39 -5.71
CA GLU A 44 -31.44 3.59 -6.47
C GLU A 44 -29.95 3.54 -6.81
N LEU A 45 -29.65 3.67 -8.11
CA LEU A 45 -28.30 3.75 -8.63
C LEU A 45 -28.05 5.16 -9.15
N THR A 46 -27.00 5.81 -8.65
CA THR A 46 -26.60 7.15 -9.09
C THR A 46 -25.11 7.17 -9.40
N ALA A 47 -24.74 7.62 -10.60
CA ALA A 47 -23.34 7.90 -10.90
C ALA A 47 -22.89 9.16 -10.15
N VAL A 48 -21.90 9.03 -9.26
CA VAL A 48 -21.35 10.16 -8.49
C VAL A 48 -20.08 10.74 -9.10
N GLY A 49 -19.49 10.05 -10.08
CA GLY A 49 -18.39 10.57 -10.88
C GLY A 49 -18.06 9.66 -12.04
N SER A 50 -17.44 10.23 -13.07
CA SER A 50 -16.83 9.49 -14.19
C SER A 50 -15.52 10.12 -14.61
N THR A 51 -14.62 9.31 -15.16
CA THR A 51 -13.30 9.73 -15.62
C THR A 51 -12.68 8.65 -16.52
N THR A 52 -11.73 9.02 -17.37
CA THR A 52 -10.92 8.06 -18.13
C THR A 52 -9.62 7.68 -17.41
N ASP A 53 -9.32 8.33 -16.29
CA ASP A 53 -8.10 8.09 -15.49
C ASP A 53 -8.40 7.18 -14.29
N PHE A 54 -7.71 6.04 -14.22
CA PHE A 54 -7.90 5.02 -13.18
C PHE A 54 -7.65 5.56 -11.76
N MET A 55 -6.64 6.42 -11.59
CA MET A 55 -6.29 6.99 -10.28
C MET A 55 -7.32 8.01 -9.83
N GLU A 56 -7.85 8.83 -10.75
CA GLU A 56 -8.98 9.71 -10.45
C GLU A 56 -10.24 8.92 -10.11
N ALA A 57 -10.46 7.77 -10.73
CA ALA A 57 -11.62 6.93 -10.45
C ALA A 57 -11.56 6.36 -9.03
N TYR A 58 -10.40 5.83 -8.63
CA TYR A 58 -10.16 5.39 -7.25
C TYR A 58 -10.21 6.54 -6.25
N SER A 59 -9.67 7.71 -6.60
CA SER A 59 -9.78 8.93 -5.79
C SER A 59 -11.23 9.34 -5.57
N CYS A 60 -12.07 9.26 -6.60
CA CYS A 60 -13.51 9.50 -6.51
C CYS A 60 -14.20 8.48 -5.58
N LEU A 61 -13.89 7.19 -5.71
CA LEU A 61 -14.42 6.15 -4.82
C LEU A 61 -14.04 6.42 -3.35
N MET A 62 -12.75 6.68 -3.10
CA MET A 62 -12.23 6.98 -1.77
C MET A 62 -12.91 8.22 -1.17
N LYS A 63 -13.02 9.32 -1.92
CA LYS A 63 -13.71 10.54 -1.48
C LYS A 63 -15.19 10.29 -1.18
N SER A 64 -15.87 9.49 -2.02
CA SER A 64 -17.28 9.15 -1.82
C SER A 64 -17.48 8.43 -0.50
N THR A 65 -16.61 7.48 -0.15
CA THR A 65 -16.67 6.80 1.16
C THR A 65 -16.37 7.73 2.34
N MET A 66 -15.48 8.70 2.18
CA MET A 66 -15.14 9.65 3.25
C MET A 66 -16.26 10.66 3.51
N ASN A 67 -17.02 11.02 2.47
CA ASN A 67 -18.12 11.97 2.55
C ASN A 67 -19.44 11.31 2.99
N GLU A 68 -19.56 9.97 2.90
CA GLU A 68 -20.76 9.24 3.29
C GLU A 68 -20.68 8.76 4.75
N SER A 69 -21.68 9.15 5.55
CA SER A 69 -21.70 8.86 6.98
C SER A 69 -21.86 7.36 7.25
N VAL A 70 -20.96 6.80 8.04
CA VAL A 70 -21.05 5.41 8.52
C VAL A 70 -22.26 5.16 9.43
N LEU A 71 -22.85 6.22 10.00
CA LEU A 71 -23.99 6.17 10.91
C LEU A 71 -25.35 6.24 10.20
N SER A 72 -25.37 6.45 8.88
CA SER A 72 -26.63 6.50 8.12
C SER A 72 -27.42 5.20 8.27
N LYS A 73 -28.74 5.32 8.49
CA LYS A 73 -29.66 4.17 8.54
C LYS A 73 -30.02 3.64 7.16
N GLN A 74 -29.86 4.45 6.11
CA GLN A 74 -30.01 4.00 4.73
C GLN A 74 -28.85 3.04 4.40
N TYR A 75 -29.11 1.93 3.72
CA TYR A 75 -28.03 1.10 3.18
C TYR A 75 -27.49 1.76 1.92
N VAL A 76 -26.17 1.86 1.87
CA VAL A 76 -25.41 2.60 0.89
C VAL A 76 -24.11 1.85 0.72
N ASP A 77 -23.77 1.61 -0.53
CA ASP A 77 -22.52 1.05 -1.01
C ASP A 77 -22.10 1.79 -2.28
N PHE A 78 -20.84 1.65 -2.64
CA PHE A 78 -20.29 2.24 -3.85
C PHE A 78 -19.59 1.19 -4.69
N SER A 79 -19.74 1.32 -6.00
CA SER A 79 -19.11 0.46 -6.99
C SER A 79 -18.27 1.30 -7.93
N LEU A 80 -16.98 0.99 -8.03
CA LEU A 80 -16.12 1.47 -9.11
C LEU A 80 -16.23 0.46 -10.26
N VAL A 81 -16.78 0.91 -11.37
CA VAL A 81 -16.99 0.10 -12.57
C VAL A 81 -16.33 0.76 -13.77
N ALA A 82 -16.07 0.00 -14.82
CA ALA A 82 -15.67 0.54 -16.11
C ALA A 82 -16.66 0.13 -17.20
N SER A 83 -16.97 1.04 -18.12
CA SER A 83 -17.69 0.69 -19.35
C SER A 83 -16.71 0.26 -20.43
N PHE A 84 -17.17 -0.59 -21.34
CA PHE A 84 -16.37 -0.95 -22.52
C PHE A 84 -16.64 -0.04 -23.72
N ILE A 85 -15.61 0.17 -24.55
CA ILE A 85 -15.67 0.91 -25.81
C ILE A 85 -16.75 0.29 -26.71
N ASP A 86 -17.57 1.14 -27.30
CA ASP A 86 -18.70 0.78 -28.16
C ASP A 86 -19.78 -0.10 -27.48
N GLN A 87 -19.77 -0.22 -26.15
CA GLN A 87 -20.78 -0.93 -25.38
C GLN A 87 -21.54 0.06 -24.48
N LYS A 88 -22.87 -0.02 -24.50
CA LYS A 88 -23.68 0.71 -23.53
C LYS A 88 -23.58 -0.01 -22.19
N LEU A 89 -23.02 0.65 -21.18
CA LEU A 89 -23.00 0.12 -19.81
C LEU A 89 -24.43 -0.13 -19.33
N ALA A 90 -24.73 -1.37 -18.97
CA ALA A 90 -25.93 -1.76 -18.28
C ALA A 90 -25.53 -2.24 -16.88
N LEU A 91 -26.29 -1.86 -15.86
CA LEU A 91 -26.06 -2.24 -14.48
C LEU A 91 -27.24 -3.06 -13.97
N ASP A 92 -26.96 -4.12 -13.23
CA ASP A 92 -27.98 -4.83 -12.47
C ASP A 92 -28.44 -4.01 -11.26
N VAL A 93 -29.38 -4.56 -10.48
CA VAL A 93 -29.97 -3.88 -9.32
C VAL A 93 -28.97 -3.60 -8.19
N GLU A 94 -27.81 -4.27 -8.17
CA GLU A 94 -26.73 -4.05 -7.19
C GLU A 94 -25.69 -3.05 -7.72
N GLY A 95 -25.88 -2.50 -8.93
CA GLY A 95 -24.92 -1.60 -9.56
C GLY A 95 -23.71 -2.31 -10.15
N CYS A 96 -23.79 -3.62 -10.38
CA CYS A 96 -22.75 -4.38 -11.07
C CYS A 96 -22.99 -4.36 -12.59
N PRO A 97 -21.94 -4.25 -13.43
CA PRO A 97 -22.08 -4.32 -14.88
C PRO A 97 -22.67 -5.65 -15.35
N GLU A 98 -23.68 -5.58 -16.24
CA GLU A 98 -24.18 -6.74 -16.96
C GLU A 98 -23.11 -7.30 -17.91
N ASN A 99 -23.21 -8.60 -18.21
CA ASN A 99 -22.23 -9.34 -19.02
C ASN A 99 -21.90 -8.63 -20.34
N GLY A 100 -20.60 -8.42 -20.57
CA GLY A 100 -20.07 -7.81 -21.79
C GLY A 100 -20.25 -6.30 -21.91
N THR A 101 -20.88 -5.63 -20.93
CA THR A 101 -21.09 -4.18 -20.97
C THR A 101 -20.03 -3.38 -20.19
N GLY A 102 -19.34 -4.04 -19.24
CA GLY A 102 -18.33 -3.40 -18.41
C GLY A 102 -17.58 -4.35 -17.48
N LEU A 103 -16.75 -3.76 -16.62
CA LEU A 103 -15.92 -4.44 -15.62
C LEU A 103 -16.21 -3.90 -14.22
N PHE A 104 -16.47 -4.78 -13.26
CA PHE A 104 -16.59 -4.42 -11.85
C PHE A 104 -15.20 -4.38 -11.20
N ILE A 105 -14.67 -3.20 -10.87
CA ILE A 105 -13.27 -3.06 -10.41
C ILE A 105 -13.19 -3.18 -8.90
N ALA A 106 -13.95 -2.38 -8.17
CA ALA A 106 -13.91 -2.34 -6.72
C ALA A 106 -15.28 -2.03 -6.12
N GLY A 107 -15.55 -2.56 -4.94
CA GLY A 107 -16.73 -2.24 -4.15
C GLY A 107 -16.31 -1.61 -2.81
N ALA A 108 -17.09 -0.66 -2.33
CA ALA A 108 -16.96 -0.07 -1.01
C ALA A 108 -18.22 -0.31 -0.20
N TYR A 109 -18.05 -0.96 0.95
CA TYR A 109 -19.13 -1.38 1.82
C TYR A 109 -18.84 -1.03 3.27
N ARG A 110 -19.88 -0.88 4.08
CA ARG A 110 -19.74 -0.64 5.52
C ARG A 110 -19.54 -1.96 6.24
N GLN A 111 -18.44 -2.05 6.96
CA GLN A 111 -18.15 -3.16 7.87
C GLN A 111 -18.42 -2.75 9.30
N TYR A 112 -18.99 -3.66 10.07
CA TYR A 112 -19.18 -3.51 11.51
C TYR A 112 -18.07 -4.26 12.25
N ASN A 113 -17.27 -3.55 13.02
CA ASN A 113 -16.28 -4.15 13.89
C ASN A 113 -16.93 -4.45 15.24
N SER A 114 -17.09 -5.74 15.56
CA SER A 114 -17.72 -6.17 16.81
C SER A 114 -16.86 -5.89 18.05
N SER A 115 -15.54 -5.76 17.88
CA SER A 115 -14.60 -5.59 19.00
C SER A 115 -14.66 -4.18 19.62
N ASP A 116 -14.86 -3.15 18.80
CA ASP A 116 -14.94 -1.76 19.23
C ASP A 116 -16.32 -1.11 18.99
N GLN A 117 -17.28 -1.89 18.46
CA GLN A 117 -18.63 -1.46 18.11
C GLN A 117 -18.67 -0.29 17.11
N THR A 118 -17.65 -0.18 16.25
CA THR A 118 -17.59 0.87 15.24
C THR A 118 -17.98 0.36 13.85
N ARG A 119 -18.35 1.30 12.98
CA ARG A 119 -18.53 1.05 11.55
C ARG A 119 -17.46 1.80 10.78
N SER A 120 -16.90 1.14 9.77
CA SER A 120 -15.92 1.74 8.86
C SER A 120 -16.24 1.35 7.43
N TRP A 121 -15.76 2.17 6.49
CA TRP A 121 -15.79 1.82 5.08
C TRP A 121 -14.61 0.91 4.75
N GLU A 122 -14.92 -0.25 4.18
CA GLU A 122 -13.95 -1.14 3.56
C GLU A 122 -14.10 -1.07 2.04
N ILE A 123 -12.97 -0.95 1.34
CA ILE A 123 -12.90 -1.03 -0.12
C ILE A 123 -12.22 -2.35 -0.47
N THR A 124 -12.81 -3.11 -1.38
CA THR A 124 -12.28 -4.37 -1.92
C THR A 124 -12.16 -4.28 -3.42
N GLU A 125 -10.97 -4.59 -3.93
CA GLU A 125 -10.73 -4.77 -5.35
C GLU A 125 -11.18 -6.18 -5.77
N PHE A 126 -11.98 -6.25 -6.84
CA PHE A 126 -12.48 -7.49 -7.42
C PHE A 126 -11.79 -7.79 -8.75
N ASN A 127 -11.53 -6.78 -9.56
CA ASN A 127 -10.81 -6.92 -10.83
C ASN A 127 -9.81 -5.78 -11.00
N ASN A 128 -8.59 -6.13 -11.38
CA ASN A 128 -7.58 -5.18 -11.80
C ASN A 128 -7.58 -5.09 -13.33
N PRO A 129 -7.83 -3.90 -13.93
CA PRO A 129 -7.91 -3.75 -15.38
C PRO A 129 -6.68 -4.19 -16.16
N CYS A 130 -5.50 -4.18 -15.54
CA CYS A 130 -4.25 -4.60 -16.17
C CYS A 130 -4.08 -6.12 -16.22
N ILE A 131 -4.84 -6.89 -15.43
CA ILE A 131 -4.67 -8.34 -15.38
C ILE A 131 -5.44 -8.97 -16.55
N PRO A 132 -4.75 -9.68 -17.47
CA PRO A 132 -5.42 -10.42 -18.53
C PRO A 132 -6.32 -11.53 -17.98
N ILE A 133 -7.52 -11.64 -18.51
CA ILE A 133 -8.52 -12.63 -18.12
C ILE A 133 -8.60 -13.71 -19.20
N ALA A 134 -8.48 -14.98 -18.81
CA ALA A 134 -8.64 -16.09 -19.74
C ALA A 134 -10.10 -16.22 -20.18
N VAL A 135 -10.34 -16.23 -21.49
CA VAL A 135 -11.66 -16.45 -22.09
C VAL A 135 -11.79 -17.94 -22.39
N ARG A 136 -12.71 -18.62 -21.69
CA ARG A 136 -13.00 -20.05 -21.91
C ARG A 136 -14.31 -20.20 -22.67
N ASN A 137 -14.33 -21.07 -23.68
CA ASN A 137 -15.58 -21.46 -24.33
C ASN A 137 -16.51 -22.12 -23.31
N GLY A 138 -17.63 -21.46 -22.99
CA GLY A 138 -18.80 -22.07 -22.34
C GLY A 138 -18.89 -22.02 -20.81
N ALA A 139 -18.13 -21.19 -20.08
CA ALA A 139 -18.30 -21.10 -18.61
C ALA A 139 -18.18 -19.68 -17.98
N ASP A 140 -17.41 -18.76 -18.57
CA ASP A 140 -17.37 -17.36 -18.11
C ASP A 140 -18.25 -16.48 -19.00
N ASP A 141 -19.54 -16.47 -18.69
CA ASP A 141 -20.58 -15.71 -19.41
C ASP A 141 -20.33 -14.19 -19.39
N LYS A 142 -19.54 -13.70 -18.43
CA LYS A 142 -19.28 -12.27 -18.19
C LYS A 142 -18.71 -11.51 -19.40
N PHE A 143 -18.10 -12.21 -20.36
CA PHE A 143 -17.44 -11.60 -21.51
C PHE A 143 -17.97 -12.08 -22.87
N GLN A 144 -19.15 -12.72 -22.92
CA GLN A 144 -19.71 -13.29 -24.15
C GLN A 144 -20.02 -12.26 -25.26
N ASN A 145 -20.01 -10.96 -24.97
CA ASN A 145 -20.30 -9.90 -25.94
C ASN A 145 -19.14 -8.90 -26.13
N ILE A 146 -17.93 -9.24 -25.65
CA ILE A 146 -16.77 -8.38 -25.88
C ILE A 146 -16.38 -8.42 -27.35
N ASN A 147 -16.13 -7.23 -27.91
CA ASN A 147 -15.63 -7.11 -29.27
C ASN A 147 -14.30 -7.88 -29.40
N THR A 148 -14.25 -8.81 -30.35
CA THR A 148 -13.12 -9.74 -30.53
C THR A 148 -11.79 -9.05 -30.81
N ILE A 149 -11.79 -7.77 -31.19
CA ILE A 149 -10.57 -6.96 -31.34
C ILE A 149 -9.76 -6.79 -30.05
N TYR A 150 -10.41 -6.93 -28.89
CA TYR A 150 -9.77 -6.84 -27.56
C TYR A 150 -9.30 -8.20 -27.05
N LEU A 151 -9.44 -9.24 -27.87
CA LEU A 151 -9.01 -10.58 -27.53
C LEU A 151 -7.64 -10.83 -28.15
N HIS A 152 -6.77 -11.46 -27.39
CA HIS A 152 -5.39 -11.72 -27.76
C HIS A 152 -5.05 -13.20 -27.62
N ARG A 153 -4.29 -13.74 -28.57
CA ARG A 153 -3.75 -15.11 -28.47
C ARG A 153 -2.38 -15.07 -27.81
N GLU A 154 -2.18 -15.87 -26.77
CA GLU A 154 -0.93 -15.90 -25.97
C GLU A 154 0.37 -16.09 -26.78
N ASN A 155 0.29 -16.67 -27.99
CA ASN A 155 1.44 -17.06 -28.80
C ASN A 155 1.74 -16.11 -29.98
N GLU A 156 1.08 -14.97 -30.09
CA GLU A 156 1.24 -14.07 -31.26
C GLU A 156 2.47 -13.15 -31.19
N SER A 157 3.15 -13.02 -30.05
CA SER A 157 4.30 -12.10 -29.89
C SER A 157 5.45 -12.69 -29.08
N ILE A 158 6.67 -12.62 -29.62
CA ILE A 158 7.92 -12.98 -28.93
C ILE A 158 8.34 -11.77 -28.08
N MET A 159 8.21 -11.91 -26.76
CA MET A 159 8.69 -10.92 -25.79
C MET A 159 10.18 -11.16 -25.48
N ASN A 160 10.90 -10.08 -25.14
CA ASN A 160 12.25 -10.21 -24.59
C ASN A 160 12.20 -10.73 -23.15
N GLU A 161 12.44 -12.03 -22.97
CA GLU A 161 12.36 -12.72 -21.67
C GLU A 161 13.26 -12.10 -20.61
N LYS A 162 14.43 -11.58 -20.99
CA LYS A 162 15.35 -10.92 -20.04
C LYS A 162 14.78 -9.61 -19.52
N VAL A 163 14.07 -8.86 -20.37
CA VAL A 163 13.41 -7.60 -19.98
C VAL A 163 12.24 -7.91 -19.04
N TYR A 164 11.48 -8.96 -19.34
CA TYR A 164 10.41 -9.43 -18.47
C TYR A 164 10.92 -9.85 -17.09
N GLU A 165 11.90 -10.76 -17.02
CA GLU A 165 12.46 -11.23 -15.76
C GLU A 165 13.10 -10.11 -14.95
N TYR A 166 13.74 -9.13 -15.60
CA TYR A 166 14.25 -7.94 -14.90
C TYR A 166 13.13 -7.15 -14.21
N HIS A 167 12.09 -6.77 -14.96
CA HIS A 167 11.00 -5.94 -14.42
C HIS A 167 10.11 -6.70 -13.43
N LYS A 168 9.94 -8.00 -13.61
CA LYS A 168 9.28 -8.88 -12.64
C LYS A 168 10.01 -8.87 -11.30
N ASN A 169 11.32 -9.09 -11.31
CA ASN A 169 12.14 -9.04 -10.09
C ASN A 169 12.20 -7.63 -9.49
N ASP A 170 12.22 -6.58 -10.31
CA ASP A 170 12.14 -5.19 -9.86
C ASP A 170 10.84 -4.91 -9.11
N LEU A 171 9.67 -5.20 -9.70
CA LEU A 171 8.36 -5.05 -9.05
C LEU A 171 8.27 -5.86 -7.75
N LYS A 172 8.77 -7.10 -7.75
CA LYS A 172 8.85 -7.94 -6.56
C LYS A 172 9.68 -7.28 -5.45
N SER A 173 10.86 -6.76 -5.79
CA SER A 173 11.74 -6.06 -4.84
C SER A 173 11.11 -4.78 -4.28
N ARG A 174 10.21 -4.14 -5.03
CA ARG A 174 9.44 -2.96 -4.60
C ARG A 174 8.24 -3.28 -3.73
N GLY A 175 7.96 -4.56 -3.48
CA GLY A 175 6.89 -5.01 -2.60
C GLY A 175 5.56 -5.31 -3.30
N VAL A 176 5.55 -5.46 -4.62
CA VAL A 176 4.35 -5.87 -5.38
C VAL A 176 4.12 -7.39 -5.31
N GLY A 177 5.20 -8.16 -5.16
CA GLY A 177 5.15 -9.62 -5.28
C GLY A 177 4.93 -10.05 -6.73
N ASP A 178 4.15 -11.10 -6.92
CA ASP A 178 3.91 -11.74 -8.23
C ASP A 178 2.54 -11.31 -8.84
N ALA A 179 1.85 -10.35 -8.22
CA ALA A 179 0.48 -9.94 -8.56
C ALA A 179 0.33 -9.33 -9.96
N LEU A 180 1.42 -8.84 -10.55
CA LEU A 180 1.43 -8.16 -11.84
C LEU A 180 2.19 -8.94 -12.94
N ASP A 181 2.60 -10.17 -12.70
CA ASP A 181 3.41 -10.96 -13.64
C ASP A 181 2.75 -11.06 -15.03
N ASP A 182 1.49 -11.50 -15.09
CA ASP A 182 0.75 -11.65 -16.34
C ASP A 182 0.47 -10.30 -17.01
N ALA A 183 0.18 -9.26 -16.22
CA ALA A 183 -0.06 -7.91 -16.71
C ALA A 183 1.21 -7.31 -17.33
N LEU A 184 2.36 -7.48 -16.67
CA LEU A 184 3.66 -7.05 -17.16
C LEU A 184 4.02 -7.77 -18.45
N LYS A 185 3.82 -9.09 -18.51
CA LYS A 185 4.05 -9.88 -19.72
C LYS A 185 3.22 -9.33 -20.89
N MET A 186 1.92 -9.10 -20.66
CA MET A 186 1.01 -8.58 -21.68
C MET A 186 1.42 -7.17 -22.16
N MET A 187 1.77 -6.29 -21.22
CA MET A 187 2.25 -4.93 -21.50
C MET A 187 3.50 -4.95 -22.38
N LEU A 188 4.48 -5.80 -22.05
CA LEU A 188 5.73 -5.93 -22.81
C LEU A 188 5.51 -6.55 -24.19
N GLN A 189 4.61 -7.53 -24.34
CA GLN A 189 4.26 -8.14 -25.62
C GLN A 189 3.65 -7.15 -26.61
N LYS A 190 2.88 -6.17 -26.12
CA LYS A 190 2.31 -5.08 -26.95
C LYS A 190 3.35 -4.07 -27.40
N GLY A 191 4.35 -3.81 -26.56
CA GLY A 191 5.46 -2.94 -26.91
C GLY A 191 5.08 -1.49 -27.18
N GLU A 192 4.04 -0.99 -26.51
CA GLU A 192 3.61 0.41 -26.57
C GLU A 192 4.71 1.36 -26.11
N LYS A 193 4.65 2.63 -26.57
CA LYS A 193 5.65 3.64 -26.19
C LYS A 193 5.58 4.01 -24.72
N GLN A 194 4.38 4.05 -24.16
CA GLN A 194 4.09 4.36 -22.78
C GLN A 194 2.97 3.44 -22.31
N SER A 195 3.13 2.86 -21.13
CA SER A 195 2.13 1.99 -20.53
C SER A 195 2.18 2.12 -19.02
N SER A 196 1.10 1.73 -18.34
CA SER A 196 1.03 1.73 -16.88
C SER A 196 0.49 0.41 -16.36
N LEU A 197 1.02 -0.01 -15.20
CA LEU A 197 0.46 -1.10 -14.41
C LEU A 197 -0.09 -0.55 -13.09
N TYR A 198 -1.15 -1.16 -12.58
CA TYR A 198 -1.82 -0.74 -11.34
C TYR A 198 -1.73 -1.81 -10.26
N HIS A 199 -1.54 -1.40 -9.00
CA HIS A 199 -1.52 -2.33 -7.89
C HIS A 199 -2.20 -1.73 -6.66
N THR A 200 -3.14 -2.47 -6.08
CA THR A 200 -3.82 -2.09 -4.84
C THR A 200 -3.23 -2.88 -3.67
N THR A 201 -2.94 -2.19 -2.56
CA THR A 201 -2.37 -2.80 -1.35
C THR A 201 -2.85 -2.09 -0.08
N LYS A 202 -2.61 -2.70 1.09
CA LYS A 202 -2.96 -2.11 2.39
C LYS A 202 -1.72 -1.98 3.27
N TYR A 203 -1.62 -0.86 4.00
CA TYR A 203 -0.58 -0.62 5.00
C TYR A 203 -1.21 -0.38 6.36
N GLY A 204 -1.36 -1.45 7.14
CA GLY A 204 -2.24 -1.40 8.31
C GLY A 204 -3.68 -1.26 7.84
N GLU A 205 -4.34 -0.18 8.27
CA GLU A 205 -5.73 0.12 7.88
C GLU A 205 -5.81 1.12 6.71
N ASP A 206 -4.68 1.63 6.23
CA ASP A 206 -4.62 2.54 5.11
C ASP A 206 -4.67 1.76 3.79
N LEU A 207 -5.49 2.22 2.85
CA LEU A 207 -5.55 1.69 1.49
C LEU A 207 -4.61 2.49 0.59
N ALA A 208 -3.80 1.81 -0.20
CA ALA A 208 -2.92 2.41 -1.18
C ALA A 208 -3.16 1.84 -2.58
N VAL A 209 -3.24 2.71 -3.58
CA VAL A 209 -3.31 2.34 -5.00
C VAL A 209 -2.08 2.93 -5.67
N ALA A 210 -1.30 2.08 -6.34
CA ALA A 210 -0.05 2.43 -6.99
C ALA A 210 -0.19 2.36 -8.52
N THR A 211 0.45 3.29 -9.23
CA THR A 211 0.71 3.18 -10.66
C THR A 211 2.21 3.07 -10.92
N PHE A 212 2.57 2.21 -11.86
CA PHE A 212 3.93 2.03 -12.36
C PHE A 212 3.96 2.45 -13.82
N GLN A 213 4.56 3.60 -14.11
CA GLN A 213 4.58 4.17 -15.46
C GLN A 213 5.87 3.78 -16.18
N TYR A 214 5.72 3.06 -17.28
CA TYR A 214 6.80 2.55 -18.10
C TYR A 214 6.89 3.29 -19.43
N ASN A 215 8.13 3.53 -19.88
CA ASN A 215 8.40 4.00 -21.24
C ASN A 215 9.30 3.00 -21.97
N LYS A 216 8.99 2.72 -23.23
CA LYS A 216 9.89 2.00 -24.13
C LYS A 216 11.04 2.91 -24.58
N SER A 217 12.22 2.32 -24.76
CA SER A 217 13.39 2.97 -25.35
C SER A 217 13.05 3.55 -26.72
N GLN A 218 13.49 4.80 -26.97
CA GLN A 218 13.35 5.43 -28.28
C GLN A 218 14.46 5.01 -29.27
N ARG A 219 15.44 4.22 -28.82
CA ARG A 219 16.51 3.73 -29.70
C ARG A 219 15.93 2.71 -30.68
N GLU A 220 16.23 2.90 -31.96
CA GLU A 220 15.83 1.98 -33.01
C GLU A 220 16.33 0.56 -32.73
N GLY A 221 15.44 -0.43 -32.89
CA GLY A 221 15.72 -1.85 -32.61
C GLY A 221 15.89 -2.21 -31.13
N SER A 222 15.61 -1.30 -30.19
CA SER A 222 15.71 -1.56 -28.76
C SER A 222 14.39 -2.06 -28.16
N ASP A 223 14.47 -3.19 -27.46
CA ASP A 223 13.35 -3.75 -26.67
C ASP A 223 13.41 -3.34 -25.19
N LEU A 224 14.27 -2.39 -24.84
CA LEU A 224 14.39 -1.94 -23.46
C LEU A 224 13.16 -1.14 -23.05
N VAL A 225 12.72 -1.38 -21.83
CA VAL A 225 11.61 -0.69 -21.17
C VAL A 225 12.12 -0.17 -19.83
N PHE A 226 11.69 1.01 -19.42
CA PHE A 226 12.15 1.67 -18.20
C PHE A 226 10.96 2.07 -17.34
N LEU A 227 10.98 1.70 -16.06
CA LEU A 227 10.09 2.26 -15.05
C LEU A 227 10.55 3.68 -14.76
N ASN A 228 9.71 4.67 -15.09
CA ASN A 228 10.08 6.08 -15.00
C ASN A 228 9.42 6.77 -13.81
N LYS A 229 8.26 6.30 -13.38
CA LYS A 229 7.51 6.92 -12.30
C LYS A 229 6.70 5.89 -11.53
N ILE A 230 6.68 6.06 -10.21
CA ILE A 230 5.73 5.41 -9.32
C ILE A 230 4.82 6.49 -8.76
N GLU A 231 3.53 6.30 -8.85
CA GLU A 231 2.55 7.18 -8.23
C GLU A 231 1.77 6.42 -7.17
N LEU A 232 1.49 7.06 -6.04
CA LEU A 232 0.76 6.45 -4.94
C LEU A 232 -0.40 7.35 -4.52
N LEU A 233 -1.59 6.76 -4.46
CA LEU A 233 -2.80 7.34 -3.87
C LEU A 233 -3.08 6.60 -2.57
N VAL A 234 -3.11 7.31 -1.45
CA VAL A 234 -3.30 6.73 -0.12
C VAL A 234 -4.58 7.30 0.49
N LYS A 235 -5.52 6.43 0.82
CA LYS A 235 -6.64 6.73 1.72
C LYS A 235 -6.26 6.28 3.12
N PRO A 236 -5.91 7.19 4.03
CA PRO A 236 -5.65 6.82 5.40
C PRO A 236 -6.95 6.40 6.11
N LYS A 237 -6.83 5.69 7.23
CA LYS A 237 -7.99 5.47 8.13
C LYS A 237 -8.51 6.79 8.69
N VAL A 238 -7.61 7.73 9.00
CA VAL A 238 -7.91 9.06 9.54
C VAL A 238 -7.11 10.12 8.80
N GLY A 239 -7.77 11.20 8.39
CA GLY A 239 -7.15 12.30 7.65
C GLY A 239 -7.56 12.32 6.17
N GLU A 240 -6.84 13.10 5.39
CA GLU A 240 -7.14 13.35 3.97
C GLU A 240 -6.47 12.33 3.04
N ILE A 241 -7.08 12.11 1.87
CA ILE A 241 -6.46 11.34 0.79
C ILE A 241 -5.21 12.06 0.31
N GLN A 242 -4.12 11.32 0.15
CA GLN A 242 -2.84 11.84 -0.30
C GLN A 242 -2.49 11.26 -1.66
N ARG A 243 -1.89 12.06 -2.52
CA ARG A 243 -1.38 11.65 -3.83
C ARG A 243 0.04 12.15 -3.98
N GLN A 244 0.94 11.28 -4.41
CA GLN A 244 2.35 11.63 -4.60
C GLN A 244 2.94 10.81 -5.75
N ALA A 245 3.61 11.50 -6.66
CA ALA A 245 4.45 10.90 -7.68
C ALA A 245 5.93 10.90 -7.27
N PHE A 246 6.64 9.85 -7.66
CA PHE A 246 8.07 9.66 -7.48
C PHE A 246 8.69 9.31 -8.81
N ASP A 247 9.59 10.17 -9.30
CA ASP A 247 10.38 9.84 -10.47
C ASP A 247 11.43 8.79 -10.12
N ILE A 248 11.50 7.74 -10.93
CA ILE A 248 12.46 6.65 -10.78
C ILE A 248 13.69 6.99 -11.61
N THR A 249 14.77 7.25 -10.90
CA THR A 249 16.09 7.60 -11.41
C THR A 249 17.10 6.63 -10.82
N ARG A 250 18.38 6.73 -11.21
CA ARG A 250 19.46 5.95 -10.56
C ARG A 250 19.55 6.15 -9.05
N ASP A 251 19.06 7.29 -8.57
CA ASP A 251 19.14 7.68 -7.17
C ASP A 251 17.90 7.25 -6.35
N SER A 252 16.84 6.81 -7.03
CA SER A 252 15.57 6.36 -6.46
C SER A 252 15.17 4.97 -6.97
N ASP A 253 16.10 4.25 -7.61
CA ASP A 253 15.86 2.94 -8.22
C ASP A 253 15.49 1.88 -7.18
N LYS A 254 15.87 2.04 -5.91
CA LYS A 254 15.48 1.14 -4.81
C LYS A 254 14.20 1.55 -4.06
N LEU A 255 13.47 2.56 -4.52
CA LEU A 255 12.23 2.99 -3.86
C LEU A 255 11.18 1.87 -3.89
N THR A 256 10.84 1.33 -2.72
CA THR A 256 9.71 0.40 -2.56
C THR A 256 8.39 1.14 -2.33
N LEU A 257 7.26 0.46 -2.58
CA LEU A 257 5.94 1.03 -2.28
C LEU A 257 5.79 1.35 -0.78
N LYS A 258 6.40 0.54 0.09
CA LYS A 258 6.37 0.80 1.53
C LYS A 258 7.19 2.04 1.88
N ASN A 259 8.33 2.28 1.25
CA ASN A 259 9.10 3.51 1.45
C ASN A 259 8.32 4.74 0.97
N ALA A 260 7.71 4.66 -0.22
CA ALA A 260 6.84 5.71 -0.77
C ALA A 260 5.69 6.06 0.20
N TYR A 261 4.98 5.06 0.69
CA TYR A 261 3.98 5.23 1.75
C TYR A 261 4.59 5.84 3.02
N ASN A 262 5.74 5.36 3.47
CA ASN A 262 6.37 5.83 4.69
C ASN A 262 6.70 7.34 4.63
N VAL A 263 7.25 7.82 3.51
CA VAL A 263 7.54 9.26 3.36
C VAL A 263 6.30 10.13 3.22
N MET A 264 5.22 9.62 2.61
CA MET A 264 3.91 10.28 2.60
C MET A 264 3.34 10.43 4.02
N GLN A 265 3.61 9.47 4.90
CA GLN A 265 3.29 9.57 6.34
C GLN A 265 4.29 10.42 7.14
N GLY A 266 5.12 11.24 6.50
CA GLY A 266 6.06 12.14 7.18
C GLY A 266 7.22 11.45 7.89
N ARG A 267 7.61 10.27 7.41
CA ARG A 267 8.77 9.50 7.90
C ARG A 267 9.93 9.59 6.91
N SER A 268 11.08 9.08 7.33
CA SER A 268 12.30 9.04 6.51
C SER A 268 12.77 7.60 6.34
N PHE A 269 13.45 7.29 5.23
CA PHE A 269 14.06 5.99 5.00
C PHE A 269 15.48 6.15 4.46
N LEU A 270 16.33 5.15 4.66
CA LEU A 270 17.69 5.08 4.14
C LEU A 270 17.63 4.72 2.65
N VAL A 271 18.02 5.66 1.79
CA VAL A 271 18.00 5.48 0.32
C VAL A 271 19.36 4.98 -0.19
N ASN A 272 20.45 5.29 0.50
CA ASN A 272 21.79 4.83 0.16
C ASN A 272 22.57 4.50 1.44
N GLU A 273 22.84 3.21 1.65
CA GLU A 273 23.58 2.71 2.81
C GLU A 273 25.06 3.13 2.76
N ASP A 274 25.73 2.97 1.61
CA ASP A 274 27.16 3.29 1.43
C ASP A 274 27.48 4.77 1.75
N LYS A 275 26.56 5.67 1.39
CA LYS A 275 26.68 7.11 1.63
C LYS A 275 25.97 7.58 2.90
N ASN A 276 25.28 6.68 3.61
CA ASN A 276 24.39 6.98 4.72
C ASN A 276 23.43 8.15 4.40
N GLU A 277 22.78 8.10 3.23
CA GLU A 277 21.80 9.08 2.79
C GLU A 277 20.38 8.59 3.08
N TRP A 278 19.62 9.45 3.75
CA TRP A 278 18.22 9.27 4.09
C TRP A 278 17.36 10.21 3.26
N ALA A 279 16.13 9.79 2.93
CA ALA A 279 15.19 10.56 2.15
C ALA A 279 13.89 10.81 2.92
N TYR A 280 13.27 11.98 2.70
CA TYR A 280 11.97 12.37 3.25
C TYR A 280 11.25 13.35 2.30
N LEU A 281 9.93 13.49 2.42
CA LEU A 281 9.19 14.51 1.69
C LEU A 281 9.22 15.86 2.41
N ASP A 282 9.60 16.92 1.69
CA ASP A 282 9.48 18.28 2.20
C ASP A 282 8.08 18.84 1.95
N PHE A 283 7.20 18.67 2.94
CA PHE A 283 5.81 19.16 2.90
C PHE A 283 5.69 20.70 2.86
N LYS A 284 6.78 21.46 3.03
CA LYS A 284 6.77 22.92 2.91
C LYS A 284 6.83 23.39 1.46
N GLN A 285 7.20 22.50 0.54
CA GLN A 285 7.31 22.78 -0.87
C GLN A 285 6.36 21.88 -1.66
N THR A 286 5.81 22.41 -2.73
CA THR A 286 4.95 21.67 -3.63
C THR A 286 5.28 22.06 -5.06
N ASP A 287 5.44 21.06 -5.93
CA ASP A 287 5.64 21.29 -7.36
C ASP A 287 4.34 21.72 -8.06
N LYS A 288 4.40 21.91 -9.38
CA LYS A 288 3.24 22.32 -10.18
C LYS A 288 2.14 21.26 -10.26
N GLN A 289 2.47 20.02 -9.96
CA GLN A 289 1.58 18.85 -10.01
C GLN A 289 1.01 18.50 -8.63
N GLY A 290 1.33 19.27 -7.59
CA GLY A 290 0.85 19.01 -6.23
C GLY A 290 1.73 18.03 -5.44
N ASN A 291 2.88 17.61 -5.98
CA ASN A 291 3.79 16.68 -5.29
C ASN A 291 4.77 17.41 -4.39
N HIS A 292 5.18 16.75 -3.32
CA HIS A 292 6.26 17.23 -2.45
C HIS A 292 7.61 16.70 -2.94
N PRO A 293 8.69 17.51 -2.92
CA PRO A 293 10.00 17.04 -3.33
C PRO A 293 10.59 16.06 -2.31
N LEU A 294 11.23 15.00 -2.81
CA LEU A 294 11.98 14.05 -1.99
C LEU A 294 13.39 14.61 -1.72
N VAL A 295 13.62 15.06 -0.49
CA VAL A 295 14.88 15.67 -0.05
C VAL A 295 15.76 14.62 0.63
N LYS A 296 17.07 14.68 0.37
CA LYS A 296 18.06 13.81 1.00
C LYS A 296 18.81 14.51 2.14
N VAL A 297 19.17 13.76 3.17
CA VAL A 297 20.04 14.19 4.26
C VAL A 297 21.03 13.06 4.58
N ALA A 298 22.29 13.40 4.83
CA ALA A 298 23.35 12.44 5.10
C ALA A 298 23.83 12.49 6.57
N GLY A 299 24.42 11.40 7.04
CA GLY A 299 25.17 11.38 8.31
C GLY A 299 24.35 11.03 9.55
N TYR A 300 23.08 10.64 9.40
CA TYR A 300 22.28 10.12 10.51
C TYR A 300 22.65 8.68 10.82
N ASP A 301 23.21 8.43 12.00
CA ASP A 301 23.56 7.09 12.47
C ASP A 301 22.45 6.55 13.36
N VAL A 302 21.60 5.69 12.78
CA VAL A 302 20.44 5.13 13.50
C VAL A 302 20.85 4.32 14.71
N GLN A 303 21.97 3.59 14.65
CA GLN A 303 22.44 2.76 15.76
C GLN A 303 22.91 3.63 16.92
N LYS A 304 23.70 4.67 16.61
CA LYS A 304 24.16 5.64 17.62
C LYS A 304 23.00 6.43 18.22
N VAL A 305 21.98 6.77 17.45
CA VAL A 305 20.83 7.54 17.96
C VAL A 305 19.94 6.67 18.84
N VAL A 306 19.60 5.46 18.38
CA VAL A 306 18.74 4.52 19.12
C VAL A 306 19.45 3.94 20.35
N GLY A 307 20.77 3.71 20.27
CA GLY A 307 21.58 3.24 21.40
C GLY A 307 21.66 4.19 22.59
N ARG A 308 21.16 5.44 22.47
CA ARG A 308 21.03 6.39 23.58
C ARG A 308 19.90 6.00 24.56
N TYR A 309 19.05 5.05 24.19
CA TYR A 309 17.87 4.60 24.95
C TYR A 309 18.04 3.12 25.35
N GLN A 310 17.74 2.74 26.60
CA GLN A 310 17.85 1.33 27.04
C GLN A 310 16.57 0.59 26.63
N LEU A 311 16.43 0.36 25.32
CA LEU A 311 15.32 -0.42 24.76
C LEU A 311 15.59 -1.91 24.97
N ASP A 312 14.53 -2.67 25.26
CA ASP A 312 14.63 -4.11 25.50
C ASP A 312 15.16 -4.85 24.24
N GLN A 313 14.85 -4.35 23.03
CA GLN A 313 15.31 -4.89 21.74
C GLN A 313 16.82 -4.79 21.54
N LEU A 314 17.52 -3.92 22.27
CA LEU A 314 18.97 -3.75 22.13
C LEU A 314 19.77 -4.77 22.95
N ILE A 315 19.10 -5.57 23.78
CA ILE A 315 19.75 -6.62 24.59
C ILE A 315 20.20 -7.77 23.69
N ASN A 316 19.38 -8.12 22.69
CA ASN A 316 19.67 -9.18 21.73
C ASN A 316 20.20 -8.57 20.41
N PRO A 317 21.38 -8.98 19.92
CA PRO A 317 21.95 -8.46 18.66
C PRO A 317 21.06 -8.67 17.43
N GLU A 318 20.33 -9.78 17.35
CA GLU A 318 19.43 -10.08 16.23
C GLU A 318 18.20 -9.16 16.25
N GLU A 319 17.61 -8.95 17.43
CA GLU A 319 16.49 -8.00 17.61
C GLU A 319 16.92 -6.56 17.34
N ALA A 320 18.13 -6.19 17.76
CA ALA A 320 18.71 -4.88 17.47
C ALA A 320 18.85 -4.68 15.95
N GLN A 321 19.37 -5.66 15.22
CA GLN A 321 19.51 -5.58 13.77
C GLN A 321 18.16 -5.49 13.07
N MET A 322 17.15 -6.24 13.54
CA MET A 322 15.78 -6.12 13.02
C MET A 322 15.18 -4.74 13.27
N LEU A 323 15.42 -4.15 14.45
CA LEU A 323 14.99 -2.79 14.78
C LEU A 323 15.63 -1.77 13.84
N TYR A 324 16.95 -1.82 13.66
CA TYR A 324 17.67 -0.90 12.77
C TYR A 324 17.16 -1.03 11.32
N GLY A 325 17.10 -2.25 10.78
CA GLY A 325 16.58 -2.47 9.43
C GLY A 325 15.10 -2.07 9.26
N SER A 326 14.29 -2.11 10.32
CA SER A 326 12.91 -1.59 10.27
C SER A 326 12.88 -0.06 10.17
N LEU A 327 13.70 0.62 10.98
CA LEU A 327 13.82 2.08 10.97
C LEU A 327 14.45 2.61 9.68
N GLU A 328 15.46 1.93 9.15
CA GLU A 328 16.08 2.23 7.85
C GLU A 328 15.07 2.12 6.70
N ARG A 329 14.10 1.21 6.79
CA ARG A 329 12.98 1.15 5.83
C ARG A 329 11.92 2.24 6.06
N GLY A 330 12.08 3.07 7.08
CA GLY A 330 11.17 4.14 7.47
C GLY A 330 9.91 3.66 8.19
N ASN A 331 9.94 2.45 8.76
CA ASN A 331 8.81 1.94 9.51
C ASN A 331 8.70 2.63 10.87
N ARG A 332 7.46 2.75 11.36
CA ARG A 332 7.18 3.00 12.76
C ARG A 332 7.31 1.67 13.49
N GLN A 333 8.33 1.54 14.34
CA GLN A 333 8.64 0.28 15.01
C GLN A 333 8.19 0.32 16.47
N MET A 334 7.47 -0.72 16.90
CA MET A 334 7.16 -0.92 18.31
C MET A 334 8.44 -1.33 19.04
N VAL A 335 8.68 -0.69 20.18
CA VAL A 335 9.78 -0.99 21.10
C VAL A 335 9.26 -1.05 22.54
N SER A 336 10.02 -1.71 23.40
CA SER A 336 9.66 -1.87 24.81
C SER A 336 10.74 -1.27 25.69
N VAL A 337 10.31 -0.61 26.77
CA VAL A 337 11.18 -0.11 27.83
C VAL A 337 10.50 -0.43 29.15
N ASN A 338 11.04 -1.37 29.92
CA ASN A 338 10.52 -1.74 31.24
C ASN A 338 9.03 -2.09 31.21
N GLU A 339 8.66 -3.02 30.33
CA GLU A 339 7.29 -3.51 30.12
C GLU A 339 6.31 -2.46 29.55
N LYS A 340 6.74 -1.21 29.36
CA LYS A 340 5.97 -0.18 28.67
C LYS A 340 6.27 -0.20 27.18
N ARG A 341 5.21 -0.13 26.37
CA ARG A 341 5.29 -0.08 24.90
C ARG A 341 5.37 1.36 24.40
N PHE A 342 6.24 1.56 23.43
CA PHE A 342 6.37 2.79 22.67
C PHE A 342 6.48 2.45 21.18
N PHE A 343 6.26 3.45 20.35
CA PHE A 343 6.61 3.36 18.93
C PHE A 343 7.62 4.43 18.59
N ILE A 344 8.60 4.08 17.75
CA ILE A 344 9.64 5.01 17.32
C ILE A 344 9.77 5.04 15.79
N GLU A 345 10.16 6.20 15.28
CA GLU A 345 10.48 6.44 13.87
C GLU A 345 11.83 7.17 13.81
N ALA A 346 12.64 6.86 12.80
CA ALA A 346 13.85 7.64 12.53
C ALA A 346 13.47 9.08 12.12
N LEU A 347 14.20 10.07 12.64
CA LEU A 347 14.05 11.48 12.25
C LEU A 347 15.41 12.10 11.87
N PRO A 348 15.99 11.69 10.73
CA PRO A 348 17.34 12.07 10.29
C PRO A 348 17.61 13.57 10.22
N LEU A 349 16.63 14.36 9.76
CA LEU A 349 16.75 15.81 9.64
C LEU A 349 17.12 16.50 10.97
N HIS A 350 16.78 15.89 12.10
CA HIS A 350 16.97 16.45 13.44
C HIS A 350 17.94 15.63 14.31
N ASP A 351 18.68 14.67 13.73
CA ASP A 351 19.56 13.72 14.45
C ASP A 351 18.89 13.07 15.69
N THR A 352 17.62 12.68 15.55
CA THR A 352 16.82 12.13 16.65
C THR A 352 15.80 11.10 16.15
N ILE A 353 14.95 10.64 17.06
CA ILE A 353 13.78 9.80 16.77
C ILE A 353 12.50 10.55 17.11
N ARG A 354 11.41 10.20 16.42
CA ARG A 354 10.05 10.57 16.84
C ARG A 354 9.50 9.44 17.69
N VAL A 355 8.80 9.77 18.78
CA VAL A 355 8.30 8.79 19.76
C VAL A 355 6.79 8.93 19.91
N TYR A 356 6.12 7.80 20.07
CA TYR A 356 4.69 7.72 20.36
C TYR A 356 4.45 6.76 21.52
N LYS A 357 3.38 7.02 22.28
CA LYS A 357 2.86 6.08 23.29
C LYS A 357 2.18 4.89 22.61
N ASP A 358 1.76 3.90 23.41
CA ASP A 358 1.06 2.70 22.93
C ASP A 358 -0.22 3.03 22.12
N ASN A 359 -0.93 4.11 22.48
CA ASN A 359 -2.10 4.60 21.75
C ASN A 359 -1.78 5.44 20.50
N LEU A 360 -0.52 5.41 20.03
CA LEU A 360 -0.01 6.20 18.90
C LEU A 360 -0.11 7.72 19.06
N GLN A 361 -0.34 8.24 20.27
CA GLN A 361 -0.21 9.67 20.54
C GLN A 361 1.28 10.03 20.60
N GLN A 362 1.69 11.03 19.80
CA GLN A 362 3.07 11.52 19.80
C GLN A 362 3.45 12.04 21.19
N THR A 363 4.68 11.73 21.61
CA THR A 363 5.29 12.13 22.88
C THR A 363 6.73 12.58 22.66
N THR A 364 7.40 13.00 23.74
CA THR A 364 8.80 13.47 23.68
C THR A 364 9.80 12.33 23.87
N VAL A 365 11.03 12.56 23.43
CA VAL A 365 12.16 11.64 23.70
C VAL A 365 12.52 11.62 25.19
N GLU A 366 12.23 12.68 25.94
CA GLU A 366 12.37 12.74 27.39
C GLU A 366 11.46 11.72 28.07
N ALA A 367 10.20 11.58 27.64
CA ALA A 367 9.29 10.58 28.20
C ALA A 367 9.81 9.15 28.02
N LEU A 368 10.46 8.87 26.88
CA LEU A 368 11.13 7.58 26.65
C LEU A 368 12.34 7.39 27.57
N LYS A 369 13.16 8.44 27.77
CA LYS A 369 14.31 8.42 28.68
C LYS A 369 13.89 8.26 30.14
N GLU A 370 12.82 8.90 30.57
CA GLU A 370 12.28 8.75 31.93
C GLU A 370 11.84 7.31 32.20
N ALA A 371 11.11 6.70 31.25
CA ALA A 371 10.75 5.29 31.33
C ALA A 371 12.00 4.40 31.41
N THR A 372 13.08 4.78 30.72
CA THR A 372 14.38 4.09 30.75
C THR A 372 15.06 4.20 32.13
N GLN A 373 15.04 5.39 32.74
CA GLN A 373 15.72 5.68 34.01
C GLN A 373 15.01 5.10 35.25
N GLN A 374 13.71 4.81 35.16
CA GLN A 374 12.96 4.22 36.29
C GLN A 374 13.54 2.85 36.73
N LYS A 375 14.07 2.04 35.79
CA LYS A 375 14.80 0.78 36.09
C LYS A 375 16.04 0.99 36.97
N GLN A 376 16.73 2.11 36.82
CA GLN A 376 17.98 2.39 37.56
C GLN A 376 17.70 2.73 39.03
N LYS A 377 16.57 3.38 39.32
CA LYS A 377 16.16 3.67 40.71
C LYS A 377 15.65 2.43 41.42
N ASP A 378 14.90 1.56 40.74
CA ASP A 378 14.37 0.34 41.35
C ASP A 378 15.49 -0.69 41.60
N ASN A 379 16.46 -0.83 40.69
CA ASN A 379 17.63 -1.69 40.91
C ASN A 379 18.58 -1.14 42.00
N GLN A 380 18.78 0.17 42.11
CA GLN A 380 19.58 0.76 43.20
C GLN A 380 18.88 0.68 44.57
N ALA A 381 17.55 0.72 44.61
CA ALA A 381 16.78 0.51 45.84
C ALA A 381 16.84 -0.96 46.31
N LEU A 382 16.81 -1.92 45.38
CA LEU A 382 16.96 -3.34 45.69
C LEU A 382 18.37 -3.65 46.23
N ASP A 383 19.44 -3.16 45.59
CA ASP A 383 20.82 -3.36 46.06
C ASP A 383 21.09 -2.70 47.42
N GLN A 384 20.48 -1.55 47.71
CA GLN A 384 20.59 -0.91 49.03
C GLN A 384 19.79 -1.64 50.12
N SER A 385 18.69 -2.33 49.79
CA SER A 385 17.97 -3.18 50.75
C SER A 385 18.73 -4.47 51.08
N VAL A 386 19.34 -5.12 50.08
CA VAL A 386 20.15 -6.35 50.28
C VAL A 386 21.47 -6.05 51.03
N ALA A 387 22.08 -4.88 50.81
CA ALA A 387 23.24 -4.42 51.58
C ALA A 387 22.92 -4.03 53.04
N LYS A 388 21.66 -3.66 53.35
CA LYS A 388 21.22 -3.36 54.73
C LYS A 388 20.85 -4.62 55.52
N GLU A 389 20.29 -5.64 54.88
CA GLU A 389 19.98 -6.92 55.54
C GLU A 389 21.23 -7.78 55.81
N SER A 390 22.24 -7.72 54.94
CA SER A 390 23.51 -8.44 55.14
C SER A 390 24.39 -7.85 56.25
N ASN A 391 24.18 -6.59 56.63
CA ASN A 391 24.86 -5.95 57.78
C ASN A 391 24.12 -6.14 59.12
N THR A 392 22.85 -6.57 59.13
CA THR A 392 22.13 -6.82 60.39
C THR A 392 22.37 -8.21 60.97
N HIS A 393 22.91 -9.16 60.19
CA HIS A 393 23.19 -10.53 60.64
C HIS A 393 24.59 -10.77 61.22
N LYS A 394 25.50 -9.79 61.20
CA LYS A 394 26.86 -9.92 61.79
C LYS A 394 27.03 -9.35 63.20
N ASN A 395 26.05 -8.62 63.74
CA ASN A 395 26.17 -7.97 65.06
C ASN A 395 25.41 -8.63 66.22
N ASN A 396 24.81 -9.81 66.04
CA ASN A 396 24.01 -10.47 67.08
C ASN A 396 24.51 -11.87 67.50
N LYS A 397 25.84 -12.04 67.63
CA LYS A 397 26.43 -13.17 68.36
C LYS A 397 27.54 -12.67 69.30
N GLY A 398 27.13 -12.08 70.42
CA GLY A 398 28.09 -11.59 71.42
C GLY A 398 27.46 -10.95 72.65
N GLN A 399 26.55 -11.65 73.32
CA GLN A 399 26.08 -11.45 74.72
C GLN A 399 25.02 -12.53 74.95
N SER A 400 25.03 -13.40 75.96
CA SER A 400 25.56 -13.32 77.32
C SER A 400 25.78 -14.72 77.90
N ILE A 401 26.78 -14.83 78.78
CA ILE A 401 26.93 -15.91 79.77
C ILE A 401 26.16 -15.49 81.03
N SER A 402 25.35 -16.40 81.58
CA SER A 402 25.18 -16.61 83.03
C SER A 402 24.37 -17.87 83.27
#